data_AF-A0A0B8NXY2-F1
#
_entry.id   AF-A0A0B8NXY2-F1
#
_cell.length_a   1.000
_cell.length_b   1.000
_cell.length_c   1.000
_cell.angle_alpha   90.00
_cell.angle_beta   90.00
_cell.angle_gamma   90.00
#
_symmetry.space_group_name_H-M   'P 1'
#
loop_
_entity.id
_entity.type
_entity.pdbx_description
1 polymer ?
#
loop_
_entity_poly.entity_id
_entity_poly.type
_entity_poly.pdbx_seq_one_letter_code
_entity_poly.pdbx_strand_id
1 'polypeptide(L)'
;MLPAGVSTSTALQFLMLSVGAIILLTTNVDPKKIVNTNVFIAGMSAVIIIFGIAWMSDTIIAHNKPYIISLVEDVVKAHPWTFAIAMYASSVFLKSQAAVLTIMLPLGFALGIPAEVLIGVLPACYAYYFFPFYPSDLAAITFDRSGTTKIGKYILNHSFLIPGFIGVLVATFIGYSLSVGLLPIWLWAVAIVALVFGVNSYMNRLSSETLKLA
;
A
#
# COMPACT_ATOMS: atom_id res chain seq x y z
N MET A 1 -10.03 -7.49 22.24
CA MET A 1 -8.90 -6.59 22.57
C MET A 1 -7.67 -7.46 22.77
N LEU A 2 -6.53 -7.08 22.18
CA LEU A 2 -5.28 -7.83 22.37
C LEU A 2 -4.78 -7.67 23.82
N PRO A 3 -4.07 -8.66 24.38
CA PRO A 3 -3.45 -8.53 25.70
C PRO A 3 -2.54 -7.29 25.78
N ALA A 4 -2.46 -6.68 26.97
CA ALA A 4 -1.62 -5.51 27.19
C ALA A 4 -0.15 -5.82 26.81
N GLY A 5 0.46 -4.94 26.00
CA GLY A 5 1.82 -5.10 25.50
C GLY A 5 1.98 -5.89 24.19
N VAL A 6 0.90 -6.47 23.64
CA VAL A 6 0.97 -7.20 22.36
C VAL A 6 0.61 -6.27 21.20
N SER A 7 1.59 -6.04 20.32
CA SER A 7 1.34 -5.31 19.07
C SER A 7 0.50 -6.15 18.09
N THR A 8 -0.23 -5.49 17.20
CA THR A 8 -0.99 -6.17 16.12
C THR A 8 -0.08 -7.06 15.25
N SER A 9 1.17 -6.62 15.01
CA SER A 9 2.17 -7.41 14.27
C SER A 9 2.51 -8.70 15.01
N THR A 10 2.76 -8.61 16.31
CA THR A 10 3.07 -9.77 17.16
C THR A 10 1.89 -10.75 17.19
N ALA A 11 0.67 -10.25 17.35
CA ALA A 11 -0.53 -11.08 17.35
C ALA A 11 -0.72 -11.86 16.04
N LEU A 12 -0.48 -11.20 14.89
CA LEU A 12 -0.55 -11.84 13.58
C LEU A 12 0.51 -12.94 13.42
N GLN A 13 1.75 -12.70 13.87
CA GLN A 13 2.81 -13.69 13.81
C GLN A 13 2.47 -14.95 14.62
N PHE A 14 1.94 -14.78 15.84
CA PHE A 14 1.45 -15.89 16.65
C PHE A 14 0.36 -16.68 15.93
N LEU A 15 -0.64 -15.99 15.38
CA LEU A 15 -1.73 -16.65 14.64
C LEU A 15 -1.22 -17.45 13.44
N MET A 16 -0.34 -16.85 12.62
CA MET A 16 0.22 -17.50 11.43
C MET A 16 1.05 -18.73 11.78
N LEU A 17 1.90 -18.64 12.80
CA LEU A 17 2.72 -19.76 13.27
C LEU A 17 1.87 -20.87 13.91
N SER A 18 0.82 -20.52 14.67
CA SER A 18 -0.10 -21.50 15.25
C SER A 18 -0.86 -22.27 14.17
N VAL A 19 -1.36 -21.59 13.13
CA VAL A 19 -2.00 -22.27 11.99
C VAL A 19 -1.00 -23.18 11.27
N GLY A 20 0.22 -22.71 11.03
CA GLY A 20 1.29 -23.52 10.45
C GLY A 20 1.61 -24.77 11.28
N ALA A 21 1.64 -24.65 12.61
CA ALA A 21 1.84 -25.76 13.53
C ALA A 21 0.68 -26.77 13.45
N ILE A 22 -0.57 -26.30 13.42
CA ILE A 22 -1.75 -27.18 13.25
C ILE A 22 -1.67 -27.94 11.93
N ILE A 23 -1.30 -27.28 10.83
CA ILE A 23 -1.12 -27.94 9.52
C ILE A 23 -0.05 -29.03 9.63
N LEU A 24 1.10 -28.75 10.22
CA LEU A 24 2.18 -29.74 10.39
C LEU A 24 1.79 -30.92 11.29
N LEU A 25 0.97 -30.70 12.33
CA LEU A 25 0.54 -31.77 13.23
C LEU A 25 -0.57 -32.64 12.62
N THR A 26 -1.41 -32.07 11.77
CA THR A 26 -2.53 -32.77 11.14
C THR A 26 -2.18 -33.38 9.79
N THR A 27 -1.17 -32.86 9.10
CA THR A 27 -0.69 -33.39 7.83
C THR A 27 0.61 -34.15 8.06
N ASN A 28 0.75 -35.35 7.47
CA ASN A 28 1.95 -36.18 7.59
C ASN A 28 3.07 -35.68 6.64
N VAL A 29 3.37 -34.39 6.70
CA VAL A 29 4.36 -33.71 5.85
C VAL A 29 5.69 -33.67 6.59
N ASP A 30 6.76 -34.10 5.93
CA ASP A 30 8.13 -34.00 6.45
C ASP A 30 8.58 -32.52 6.45
N PRO A 31 8.83 -31.90 7.62
CA PRO A 31 9.24 -30.49 7.72
C PRO A 31 10.52 -30.18 6.94
N LYS A 32 11.43 -31.16 6.79
CA LYS A 32 12.69 -30.97 6.05
C LYS A 32 12.43 -30.76 4.56
N LYS A 33 11.32 -31.27 4.02
CA LYS A 33 10.96 -31.05 2.61
C LYS A 33 10.47 -29.63 2.36
N ILE A 34 9.83 -28.99 3.35
CA ILE A 34 9.25 -27.65 3.23
C ILE A 34 10.32 -26.62 2.89
N VAL A 35 11.45 -26.64 3.63
CA VAL A 35 12.54 -25.67 3.43
C VAL A 35 13.23 -25.81 2.07
N ASN A 36 13.11 -26.98 1.43
CA ASN A 36 13.65 -27.27 0.12
C ASN A 36 12.64 -27.04 -1.02
N THR A 37 11.41 -26.60 -0.71
CA THR A 37 10.44 -26.27 -1.76
C THR A 37 10.81 -24.97 -2.47
N ASN A 38 10.53 -24.90 -3.77
CA ASN A 38 10.71 -23.69 -4.56
C ASN A 38 9.97 -22.49 -3.96
N VAL A 39 8.80 -22.70 -3.36
CA VAL A 39 8.00 -21.65 -2.72
C VAL A 39 8.71 -21.10 -1.48
N PHE A 40 9.24 -21.96 -0.62
CA PHE A 40 9.95 -21.51 0.59
C PHE A 40 11.25 -20.79 0.25
N ILE A 41 12.04 -21.34 -0.68
CA ILE A 41 13.32 -20.72 -1.10
C ILE A 41 13.07 -19.35 -1.74
N ALA A 42 12.09 -19.26 -2.65
CA ALA A 42 11.72 -17.98 -3.25
C ALA A 42 11.22 -16.97 -2.20
N GLY A 43 10.40 -17.42 -1.25
CA GLY A 43 9.90 -16.59 -0.15
C GLY A 43 11.01 -16.08 0.75
N MET A 44 11.94 -16.95 1.17
CA MET A 44 13.06 -16.58 2.02
C MET A 44 14.05 -15.64 1.32
N SER A 45 14.33 -15.87 0.03
CA SER A 45 15.14 -14.97 -0.78
C SER A 45 14.52 -13.58 -0.87
N ALA A 46 13.21 -13.50 -1.13
CA ALA A 46 12.49 -12.23 -1.14
C ALA A 46 12.59 -11.51 0.21
N VAL A 47 12.36 -12.20 1.33
CA VAL A 47 12.46 -11.60 2.69
C VAL A 47 13.82 -10.93 2.91
N ILE A 48 14.92 -11.59 2.57
CA ILE A 48 16.28 -11.04 2.74
C ILE A 48 16.48 -9.79 1.86
N ILE A 49 16.06 -9.84 0.59
CA ILE A 49 16.19 -8.72 -0.35
C ILE A 49 15.42 -7.50 0.16
N ILE A 50 14.17 -7.69 0.57
CA ILE A 50 13.30 -6.61 1.04
C ILE A 50 13.82 -6.00 2.34
N PHE A 51 14.25 -6.84 3.28
CA PHE A 51 14.82 -6.38 4.54
C PHE A 51 16.08 -5.53 4.31
N GLY A 52 16.98 -5.98 3.42
CA GLY A 52 18.20 -5.24 3.08
C GLY A 52 17.90 -3.86 2.48
N ILE A 53 16.99 -3.79 1.50
CA ILE A 53 16.63 -2.52 0.85
C ILE A 53 15.93 -1.58 1.84
N ALA A 54 14.99 -2.08 2.63
CA ALA A 54 14.26 -1.29 3.62
C ALA A 54 15.20 -0.74 4.69
N TRP A 55 16.13 -1.54 5.20
CA TRP A 55 17.06 -1.12 6.23
C TRP A 55 18.06 -0.07 5.75
N MET A 56 18.61 -0.23 4.54
CA MET A 56 19.49 0.78 3.93
C MET A 56 18.74 2.11 3.73
N SER A 57 17.52 2.04 3.19
CA SER A 57 16.65 3.18 2.94
C SER A 57 16.32 3.95 4.24
N ASP A 58 15.91 3.22 5.28
CA ASP A 58 15.60 3.78 6.59
C ASP A 58 16.83 4.43 7.24
N THR A 59 18.01 3.80 7.15
CA THR A 59 19.26 4.34 7.71
C THR A 59 19.64 5.69 7.09
N ILE A 60 19.56 5.79 5.76
CA ILE A 60 19.88 7.03 5.03
C ILE A 60 18.88 8.14 5.38
N ILE A 61 17.58 7.81 5.39
CA ILE A 61 16.52 8.78 5.69
C ILE A 61 16.61 9.23 7.16
N ALA A 62 16.80 8.31 8.10
CA ALA A 62 16.90 8.63 9.52
C ALA A 62 18.08 9.57 9.80
N HIS A 63 19.24 9.32 9.20
CA HIS A 63 20.42 10.18 9.36
C HIS A 63 20.22 11.59 8.77
N ASN A 64 19.58 11.67 7.59
CA ASN A 64 19.40 12.93 6.87
C ASN A 64 18.06 13.62 7.16
N LYS A 65 17.28 13.12 8.12
CA LYS A 65 15.93 13.62 8.41
C LYS A 65 15.88 15.15 8.63
N PRO A 66 16.76 15.79 9.42
CA PRO A 66 16.73 17.24 9.61
C PRO A 66 16.95 18.01 8.31
N TYR A 67 17.90 17.55 7.49
CA TYR A 67 18.20 18.15 6.19
C TYR A 67 17.02 18.01 5.22
N ILE A 68 16.44 16.81 5.11
CA ILE A 68 15.27 16.55 4.27
C ILE A 68 14.11 17.47 4.67
N ILE A 69 13.86 17.65 5.98
CA ILE A 69 12.80 18.55 6.47
C ILE A 69 13.06 20.01 6.05
N SER A 70 14.28 20.51 6.23
CA SER A 70 14.63 21.88 5.88
C SER A 70 14.45 22.22 4.40
N LEU A 71 14.57 21.25 3.50
CA LEU A 71 14.40 21.45 2.05
C LEU A 71 12.94 21.65 1.63
N VAL A 72 11.99 21.09 2.37
CA VAL A 72 10.57 21.12 2.03
C VAL A 72 9.74 22.02 2.94
N GLU A 73 10.28 22.46 4.08
CA GLU A 73 9.57 23.27 5.08
C GLU A 73 8.94 24.54 4.49
N ASP A 74 9.70 25.36 3.77
CA ASP A 74 9.21 26.62 3.21
C ASP A 74 8.12 26.40 2.15
N VAL A 75 8.30 25.39 1.29
CA VAL A 75 7.35 25.04 0.23
C VAL A 75 6.05 24.52 0.82
N VAL A 76 6.14 23.67 1.85
CA VAL A 76 4.96 23.07 2.49
C VAL A 76 4.19 24.10 3.32
N LYS A 77 4.87 25.05 3.96
CA LYS A 77 4.20 26.17 4.64
C LYS A 77 3.48 27.10 3.65
N ALA A 78 4.09 27.40 2.51
CA ALA A 78 3.48 28.24 1.47
C ALA A 78 2.32 27.51 0.74
N HIS A 79 2.48 26.22 0.49
CA HIS A 79 1.54 25.40 -0.25
C HIS A 79 1.31 24.04 0.45
N PRO A 80 0.40 23.97 1.44
CA PRO A 80 0.17 22.78 2.27
C PRO A 80 -0.09 21.47 1.50
N TRP A 81 -0.72 21.55 0.32
CA TRP A 81 -0.98 20.38 -0.53
C TRP A 81 0.31 19.69 -1.04
N THR A 82 1.42 20.42 -1.13
CA THR A 82 2.72 19.87 -1.56
C THR A 82 3.26 18.85 -0.58
N PHE A 83 2.73 18.81 0.65
CA PHE A 83 3.01 17.75 1.62
C PHE A 83 2.65 16.36 1.09
N ALA A 84 1.69 16.24 0.17
CA ALA A 84 1.40 14.99 -0.53
C ALA A 84 2.61 14.46 -1.30
N ILE A 85 3.38 15.35 -1.94
CA ILE A 85 4.57 14.98 -2.71
C ILE A 85 5.66 14.48 -1.77
N ALA A 86 5.88 15.19 -0.66
CA ALA A 86 6.82 14.76 0.37
C ALA A 86 6.43 13.39 0.95
N MET A 87 5.15 13.19 1.29
CA MET A 87 4.62 11.92 1.79
C MET A 87 4.77 10.78 0.78
N TYR A 88 4.49 11.06 -0.51
CA TYR A 88 4.69 10.10 -1.60
C TYR A 88 6.15 9.70 -1.73
N ALA A 89 7.07 10.68 -1.80
CA ALA A 89 8.50 10.44 -1.88
C ALA A 89 9.00 9.61 -0.69
N SER A 90 8.61 9.96 0.53
CA SER A 90 8.93 9.15 1.71
C SER A 90 8.38 7.72 1.60
N SER A 91 7.16 7.55 1.12
CA SER A 91 6.55 6.23 0.95
C SER A 91 7.24 5.33 -0.09
N VAL A 92 7.78 5.93 -1.16
CA VAL A 92 8.58 5.21 -2.16
C VAL A 92 9.73 4.44 -1.49
N PHE A 93 10.31 5.02 -0.44
CA PHE A 93 11.50 4.53 0.24
C PHE A 93 11.23 3.73 1.52
N LEU A 94 10.22 4.12 2.32
CA LEU A 94 9.90 3.48 3.60
C LEU A 94 9.09 2.19 3.46
N LYS A 95 8.48 1.93 2.29
CA LYS A 95 7.78 0.68 1.94
C LYS A 95 6.75 0.19 2.97
N SER A 96 6.20 1.09 3.76
CA SER A 96 5.19 0.81 4.78
C SER A 96 4.33 2.04 5.02
N GLN A 97 3.02 1.95 4.78
CA GLN A 97 2.10 3.06 5.04
C GLN A 97 2.13 3.48 6.50
N ALA A 98 2.11 2.50 7.42
CA ALA A 98 2.15 2.78 8.84
C ALA A 98 3.45 3.49 9.24
N ALA A 99 4.61 3.03 8.76
CA ALA A 99 5.89 3.67 9.07
C ALA A 99 5.95 5.11 8.53
N VAL A 100 5.52 5.30 7.28
CA VAL A 100 5.44 6.63 6.65
C VAL A 100 4.56 7.56 7.48
N LEU A 101 3.35 7.13 7.85
CA LEU A 101 2.44 7.98 8.62
C LEU A 101 2.98 8.29 10.02
N THR A 102 3.64 7.32 10.67
CA THR A 102 4.25 7.52 11.99
C THR A 102 5.38 8.54 11.97
N ILE A 103 6.08 8.69 10.84
CA ILE A 103 7.15 9.68 10.66
C ILE A 103 6.60 11.02 10.16
N MET A 104 5.73 10.98 9.14
CA MET A 104 5.30 12.14 8.37
C MET A 104 4.18 12.91 9.07
N LEU A 105 3.20 12.25 9.69
CA LEU A 105 2.10 13.00 10.34
C LEU A 105 2.59 13.90 11.49
N PRO A 106 3.44 13.43 12.43
CA PRO A 106 3.99 14.32 13.46
C PRO A 106 4.79 15.49 12.88
N LEU A 107 5.53 15.24 11.80
CA LEU A 107 6.24 16.30 11.07
C LEU A 107 5.25 17.33 10.49
N GLY A 108 4.19 16.87 9.84
CA GLY A 108 3.18 17.75 9.26
C GLY A 108 2.50 18.63 10.31
N PHE A 109 2.17 18.07 11.48
CA PHE A 109 1.65 18.85 12.60
C PHE A 109 2.68 19.86 13.14
N ALA A 110 3.95 19.46 13.26
CA ALA A 110 5.03 20.36 13.72
C ALA A 110 5.27 21.53 12.75
N LEU A 111 5.04 21.33 11.46
CA LEU A 111 5.13 22.36 10.42
C LEU A 111 3.91 23.29 10.37
N GLY A 112 2.89 23.05 11.20
CA GLY A 112 1.66 23.86 11.24
C GLY A 112 0.69 23.60 10.09
N ILE A 113 0.79 22.43 9.43
CA ILE A 113 -0.10 22.07 8.34
C ILE A 113 -1.52 21.82 8.90
N PRO A 114 -2.58 22.38 8.29
CA PRO A 114 -3.94 22.15 8.73
C PRO A 114 -4.32 20.65 8.72
N ALA A 115 -5.07 20.21 9.72
CA ALA A 115 -5.42 18.80 9.90
C ALA A 115 -6.23 18.24 8.72
N GLU A 116 -7.09 19.06 8.14
CA GLU A 116 -7.85 18.75 6.93
C GLU A 116 -6.93 18.44 5.74
N VAL A 117 -5.83 19.18 5.58
CA VAL A 117 -4.86 18.91 4.51
C VAL A 117 -4.16 17.59 4.78
N LEU A 118 -3.71 17.36 6.02
CA LEU A 118 -3.03 16.13 6.42
C LEU A 118 -3.89 14.88 6.19
N ILE A 119 -5.18 14.95 6.53
CA ILE A 119 -6.15 13.86 6.29
C ILE A 119 -6.37 13.67 4.79
N GLY A 120 -6.53 14.78 4.04
CA GLY A 120 -6.83 14.72 2.62
C GLY A 120 -5.71 14.10 1.78
N VAL A 121 -4.46 14.31 2.17
CA VAL A 121 -3.29 13.77 1.45
C VAL A 121 -2.85 12.39 1.93
N LEU A 122 -3.53 11.78 2.91
CA LEU A 122 -3.20 10.45 3.43
C LEU A 122 -2.96 9.38 2.34
N PRO A 123 -3.73 9.31 1.23
CA PRO A 123 -3.49 8.29 0.20
C PRO A 123 -2.10 8.36 -0.43
N ALA A 124 -1.41 9.51 -0.36
CA ALA A 124 -0.03 9.66 -0.83
C ALA A 124 0.97 8.77 -0.08
N CYS A 125 0.62 8.28 1.12
CA CYS A 125 1.45 7.32 1.86
C CYS A 125 1.52 5.92 1.21
N TYR A 126 0.78 5.65 0.13
CA TYR A 126 0.83 4.41 -0.62
C TYR A 126 1.72 4.59 -1.87
N ALA A 127 3.03 4.41 -1.78
CA ALA A 127 3.93 4.48 -2.94
C ALA A 127 4.93 3.31 -2.97
N TYR A 128 4.65 2.25 -2.20
CA TYR A 128 5.54 1.12 -2.07
C TYR A 128 5.60 0.24 -3.32
N TYR A 129 4.63 0.36 -4.24
CA TYR A 129 4.68 -0.24 -5.58
C TYR A 129 5.70 0.43 -6.52
N PHE A 130 6.21 1.64 -6.20
CA PHE A 130 7.05 2.42 -7.12
C PHE A 130 8.33 1.68 -7.54
N PHE A 131 8.83 0.80 -6.67
CA PHE A 131 9.89 -0.11 -7.03
C PHE A 131 9.37 -1.54 -6.90
N PRO A 132 9.56 -2.42 -7.91
CA PRO A 132 8.92 -3.73 -7.99
C PRO A 132 9.65 -4.81 -7.18
N PHE A 133 10.11 -4.45 -5.99
CA PHE A 133 10.79 -5.38 -5.08
C PHE A 133 9.98 -5.64 -3.81
N TYR A 134 8.75 -5.13 -3.69
CA TYR A 134 7.88 -5.46 -2.57
C TYR A 134 7.42 -6.93 -2.67
N PRO A 135 7.29 -7.68 -1.56
CA PRO A 135 7.14 -9.14 -1.65
C PRO A 135 5.86 -9.57 -2.35
N SER A 136 4.77 -8.80 -2.19
CA SER A 136 3.53 -9.05 -2.93
C SER A 136 3.70 -8.86 -4.43
N ASP A 137 4.53 -7.90 -4.86
CA ASP A 137 4.76 -7.60 -6.27
C ASP A 137 5.58 -8.73 -6.91
N LEU A 138 6.64 -9.17 -6.22
CA LEU A 138 7.47 -10.31 -6.66
C LEU A 138 6.68 -11.62 -6.67
N ALA A 139 5.83 -11.85 -5.67
CA ALA A 139 4.95 -13.01 -5.63
C ALA A 139 3.92 -12.96 -6.78
N ALA A 140 3.32 -11.80 -7.04
CA ALA A 140 2.39 -11.62 -8.14
C ALA A 140 3.03 -11.91 -9.50
N ILE A 141 4.27 -11.45 -9.73
CA ILE A 141 5.04 -11.78 -10.93
C ILE A 141 5.32 -13.29 -11.02
N THR A 142 5.71 -13.91 -9.91
CA THR A 142 6.09 -15.34 -9.89
C THR A 142 4.89 -16.27 -10.07
N PHE A 143 3.72 -15.89 -9.56
CA PHE A 143 2.49 -16.67 -9.67
C PHE A 143 1.70 -16.40 -10.96
N ASP A 144 2.00 -15.32 -11.68
CA ASP A 144 1.32 -15.00 -12.93
C ASP A 144 1.71 -15.95 -14.07
N ARG A 145 0.83 -16.92 -14.33
CA ARG A 145 0.98 -17.87 -15.45
C ARG A 145 0.73 -17.25 -16.82
N SER A 146 0.07 -16.09 -16.89
CA SER A 146 -0.24 -15.41 -18.16
C SER A 146 0.96 -14.62 -18.71
N GLY A 147 1.96 -14.31 -17.86
CA GLY A 147 3.13 -13.51 -18.23
C GLY A 147 2.82 -12.03 -18.49
N THR A 148 1.65 -11.55 -18.07
CA THR A 148 1.23 -10.15 -18.23
C THR A 148 1.83 -9.24 -17.15
N THR A 149 2.17 -9.81 -16.00
CA THR A 149 2.80 -9.16 -14.85
C THR A 149 4.29 -9.41 -14.86
N LYS A 150 5.10 -8.39 -15.14
CA LYS A 150 6.54 -8.54 -15.31
C LYS A 150 7.32 -7.28 -14.96
N ILE A 151 8.61 -7.48 -14.72
CA ILE A 151 9.62 -6.43 -14.68
C ILE A 151 10.30 -6.43 -16.06
N GLY A 152 10.28 -5.27 -16.72
CA GLY A 152 10.90 -5.04 -18.01
C GLY A 152 12.40 -4.75 -17.91
N LYS A 153 12.95 -4.07 -18.93
CA LYS A 153 14.39 -3.79 -19.03
C LYS A 153 14.94 -2.86 -17.93
N TYR A 154 14.09 -2.01 -17.35
CA TYR A 154 14.47 -1.00 -16.36
C TYR A 154 13.74 -1.26 -15.05
N ILE A 155 14.34 -0.86 -13.92
CA ILE A 155 13.77 -1.06 -12.57
C ILE A 155 12.36 -0.45 -12.46
N LEU A 156 12.14 0.74 -13.04
CA LEU A 156 10.84 1.42 -13.04
C LEU A 156 9.90 0.96 -14.18
N ASN A 157 10.37 0.11 -15.09
CA ASN A 157 9.54 -0.42 -16.16
C ASN A 157 8.89 -1.73 -15.69
N HIS A 158 7.79 -1.66 -14.93
CA HIS A 158 7.08 -2.84 -14.44
C HIS A 158 5.56 -2.64 -14.45
N SER A 159 4.80 -3.74 -14.46
CA SER A 159 3.33 -3.72 -14.62
C SER A 159 2.57 -2.94 -13.54
N PHE A 160 3.16 -2.74 -12.35
CA PHE A 160 2.52 -2.06 -11.22
C PHE A 160 2.61 -0.52 -11.25
N LEU A 161 3.58 0.06 -11.98
CA LEU A 161 3.87 1.49 -11.85
C LEU A 161 2.69 2.35 -12.32
N ILE A 162 2.17 2.08 -13.52
CA ILE A 162 1.10 2.90 -14.11
C ILE A 162 -0.21 2.79 -13.30
N PRO A 163 -0.75 1.58 -13.00
CA PRO A 163 -1.98 1.46 -12.23
C PRO A 163 -1.83 2.04 -10.82
N GLY A 164 -0.70 1.79 -10.16
CA GLY A 164 -0.42 2.33 -8.83
C GLY A 164 -0.36 3.85 -8.83
N PHE A 165 0.32 4.44 -9.81
CA PHE A 165 0.45 5.89 -9.92
C PHE A 165 -0.90 6.56 -10.14
N ILE A 166 -1.70 6.05 -11.08
CA ILE A 166 -3.06 6.55 -11.32
C ILE A 166 -3.90 6.42 -10.06
N GLY A 167 -3.88 5.25 -9.39
CA GLY A 167 -4.66 4.99 -8.19
C GLY A 167 -4.34 5.98 -7.07
N VAL A 168 -3.06 6.20 -6.77
CA VAL A 168 -2.64 7.13 -5.71
C VAL A 168 -2.92 8.57 -6.07
N LEU A 169 -2.65 8.95 -7.32
CA LEU A 169 -2.86 10.32 -7.77
C LEU A 169 -4.35 10.68 -7.68
N VAL A 170 -5.23 9.80 -8.18
CA VAL A 170 -6.68 9.99 -8.13
C VAL A 170 -7.17 9.96 -6.68
N ALA A 171 -6.73 8.98 -5.87
CA ALA A 171 -7.15 8.88 -4.47
C ALA A 171 -6.71 10.10 -3.64
N THR A 172 -5.46 10.56 -3.83
CA THR A 172 -4.93 11.75 -3.15
C THR A 172 -5.67 13.00 -3.60
N PHE A 173 -5.94 13.16 -4.90
CA PHE A 173 -6.66 14.31 -5.43
C PHE A 173 -8.09 14.39 -4.90
N ILE A 174 -8.82 13.26 -4.93
CA ILE A 174 -10.17 13.17 -4.39
C ILE A 174 -10.15 13.39 -2.88
N GLY A 175 -9.27 12.69 -2.15
CA GLY A 175 -9.13 12.82 -0.70
C GLY A 175 -8.85 14.25 -0.25
N TYR A 176 -7.92 14.92 -0.93
CA TYR A 176 -7.61 16.33 -0.68
C TYR A 176 -8.82 17.23 -0.96
N SER A 177 -9.42 17.10 -2.14
CA SER A 177 -10.56 17.93 -2.56
C SER A 177 -11.77 17.79 -1.62
N LEU A 178 -11.97 16.59 -1.07
CA LEU A 178 -13.01 16.34 -0.09
C LEU A 178 -12.70 16.97 1.26
N SER A 179 -11.48 16.77 1.74
CA SER A 179 -11.08 17.21 3.08
C SER A 179 -11.07 18.73 3.19
N VAL A 180 -10.66 19.43 2.13
CA VAL A 180 -10.67 20.91 2.08
C VAL A 180 -12.03 21.49 1.66
N GLY A 181 -13.06 20.66 1.46
CA GLY A 181 -14.41 21.11 1.10
C GLY A 181 -14.59 21.61 -0.34
N LEU A 182 -13.63 21.32 -1.23
CA LEU A 182 -13.66 21.69 -2.65
C LEU A 182 -14.70 20.87 -3.43
N LEU A 183 -14.88 19.61 -3.06
CA LEU A 183 -15.96 18.76 -3.56
C LEU A 183 -17.15 18.81 -2.58
N PRO A 184 -18.33 19.22 -3.03
CA PRO A 184 -19.48 19.33 -2.15
C PRO A 184 -19.99 17.95 -1.73
N ILE A 185 -20.46 17.85 -0.49
CA ILE A 185 -20.95 16.59 0.11
C ILE A 185 -22.08 15.95 -0.73
N TRP A 186 -22.88 16.73 -1.46
CA TRP A 186 -23.95 16.21 -2.33
C TRP A 186 -23.44 15.39 -3.52
N LEU A 187 -22.18 15.58 -3.93
CA LEU A 187 -21.56 14.83 -5.03
C LEU A 187 -21.39 13.34 -4.67
N TRP A 188 -21.33 13.02 -3.37
CA TRP A 188 -21.37 11.65 -2.87
C TRP A 188 -22.74 11.01 -2.96
N ALA A 189 -23.82 11.77 -2.73
CA ALA A 189 -25.17 11.25 -2.96
C ALA A 189 -25.32 10.86 -4.43
N VAL A 190 -24.82 11.69 -5.35
CA VAL A 190 -24.81 11.40 -6.79
C VAL A 190 -23.93 10.18 -7.12
N ALA A 191 -22.71 10.09 -6.59
CA ALA A 191 -21.80 8.98 -6.85
C ALA A 191 -22.32 7.65 -6.31
N ILE A 192 -22.89 7.63 -5.09
CA ILE A 192 -23.50 6.45 -4.48
C ILE A 192 -24.72 6.02 -5.28
N VAL A 193 -25.59 6.96 -5.66
CA VAL A 193 -26.77 6.66 -6.50
C VAL A 193 -26.34 6.10 -7.85
N ALA A 194 -25.33 6.69 -8.51
CA ALA A 194 -24.80 6.21 -9.78
C ALA A 194 -24.20 4.80 -9.67
N LEU A 195 -23.46 4.51 -8.59
CA LEU A 195 -22.85 3.21 -8.36
C LEU A 195 -23.90 2.13 -8.05
N VAL A 196 -24.88 2.44 -7.20
CA VAL A 196 -26.03 1.56 -6.92
C VAL A 196 -26.81 1.30 -8.21
N PHE A 197 -27.08 2.33 -9.00
CA PHE A 197 -27.81 2.19 -10.27
C PHE A 197 -27.02 1.38 -11.30
N GLY A 198 -25.71 1.59 -11.41
CA GLY A 198 -24.82 0.84 -12.29
C GLY A 198 -24.73 -0.64 -11.92
N VAL A 199 -24.55 -0.95 -10.63
CA VAL A 199 -24.52 -2.33 -10.12
C VAL A 199 -25.88 -3.00 -10.33
N ASN A 200 -26.99 -2.32 -10.01
CA ASN A 200 -28.33 -2.87 -10.19
C ASN A 200 -28.65 -3.13 -11.66
N SER A 201 -28.25 -2.22 -12.56
CA SER A 201 -28.41 -2.37 -14.01
C SER A 201 -27.60 -3.54 -14.55
N TYR A 202 -26.37 -3.73 -14.06
CA TYR A 202 -25.51 -4.84 -14.43
C TYR A 202 -26.06 -6.19 -13.94
N MET A 203 -26.50 -6.26 -12.68
CA MET A 203 -27.12 -7.47 -12.12
C MET A 203 -28.41 -7.86 -12.85
N ASN A 204 -29.24 -6.88 -13.21
CA ASN A 204 -30.47 -7.12 -13.97
C ASN A 204 -30.18 -7.61 -15.40
N ARG A 205 -29.10 -7.13 -16.04
CA ARG A 205 -28.66 -7.65 -17.34
C ARG A 205 -28.24 -9.11 -17.24
N LEU A 206 -27.41 -9.46 -16.24
CA LEU A 206 -26.97 -10.84 -16.02
C LEU A 206 -28.16 -11.77 -15.77
N SER A 207 -29.11 -11.38 -14.91
CA SER A 207 -30.35 -12.14 -14.66
C SER A 207 -31.16 -12.40 -15.94
N SER A 208 -31.26 -11.39 -16.81
CA SER A 208 -31.98 -11.52 -18.09
C SER A 208 -31.29 -12.44 -19.10
N GLU A 209 -29.95 -12.54 -19.08
CA GLU A 209 -29.20 -13.44 -19.93
C GLU A 209 -29.30 -14.89 -19.45
N THR A 210 -29.27 -15.13 -18.13
CA THR A 210 -29.47 -16.47 -17.54
C THR A 210 -30.85 -17.05 -17.86
N LEU A 211 -31.89 -16.21 -17.88
CA LEU A 211 -33.27 -16.60 -18.24
C LEU A 211 -33.47 -16.88 -19.74
N LYS A 212 -32.58 -16.41 -20.62
CA LYS A 212 -32.62 -16.71 -22.06
C LYS A 212 -31.88 -17.99 -22.44
N LEU A 213 -31.01 -18.49 -21.55
CA LEU A 213 -30.20 -19.68 -21.74
C LEU A 213 -30.78 -20.94 -21.06
N ALA A 214 -31.86 -20.78 -20.27
CA ALA A 214 -32.65 -21.85 -19.67
C ALA A 214 -33.94 -22.10 -20.45
#